data_AF-A0AAD6K7M2-F1
#
_entry.id   AF-A0AAD6K7M2-F1
#
_cell.length_a   1.000
_cell.length_b   1.000
_cell.length_c   1.000
_cell.angle_alpha   90.00
_cell.angle_beta   90.00
_cell.angle_gamma   90.00
#
_symmetry.space_group_name_H-M   'P 1'
#
loop_
_entity.id
_entity.type
_entity.pdbx_description
1 polymer ?
#
loop_
_entity_poly.entity_id
_entity_poly.type
_entity_poly.pdbx_seq_one_letter_code
_entity_poly.pdbx_strand_id
1 'polypeptide(L)'
;MSTVSSMKHTKILDSVEYVDKCKKYEADYTQRLIAKYFSKKDLYGGNIFDEKMTIDNETIMSSRWPCTLSFADPVKSFEEQSNTGSTSTSEA
;
A
#
# COMPACT_ATOMS: atom_id res chain seq x y z
N MET A 1 7.86 14.29 -39.76
CA MET A 1 6.57 13.85 -39.18
C MET A 1 6.60 13.60 -37.66
N SER A 2 7.76 13.61 -36.99
CA SER A 2 7.85 13.21 -35.56
C SER A 2 7.46 14.29 -34.53
N THR A 3 7.56 15.58 -34.87
CA THR A 3 7.24 16.68 -33.93
C THR A 3 5.74 16.85 -33.69
N VAL A 4 4.91 16.57 -34.71
CA VAL A 4 3.44 16.68 -34.62
C VAL A 4 2.83 15.54 -33.78
N SER A 5 3.49 14.38 -33.73
CA SER A 5 3.07 13.25 -32.89
C SER A 5 3.31 13.53 -31.41
N SER A 6 4.51 14.03 -31.07
CA SER A 6 4.87 14.41 -29.70
C SER A 6 3.97 15.52 -29.11
N MET A 7 3.59 16.51 -29.92
CA MET A 7 2.68 17.59 -29.49
C MET A 7 1.22 17.15 -29.25
N LYS A 8 0.79 16.00 -29.79
CA LYS A 8 -0.54 15.44 -29.50
C LYS A 8 -0.56 14.71 -28.17
N HIS A 9 0.52 14.01 -27.82
CA HIS A 9 0.66 13.30 -26.56
C HIS A 9 0.61 14.24 -25.35
N THR A 10 1.30 15.38 -25.41
CA THR A 10 1.30 16.35 -24.29
C THR A 10 -0.09 16.94 -24.05
N LYS A 11 -0.84 17.25 -25.11
CA LYS A 11 -2.22 17.75 -25.01
C LYS A 11 -3.21 16.74 -24.42
N ILE A 12 -2.94 15.44 -24.57
CA ILE A 12 -3.78 14.38 -23.97
C ILE A 12 -3.55 14.31 -22.46
N LEU A 13 -2.32 14.48 -21.98
CA LEU A 13 -1.99 14.49 -20.55
C LEU A 13 -2.57 15.72 -19.84
N ASP A 14 -2.62 16.87 -20.51
CA ASP A 14 -3.24 18.10 -19.98
C ASP A 14 -4.76 18.15 -20.18
N SER A 15 -5.36 17.11 -20.78
CA SER A 15 -6.81 17.07 -20.94
C SER A 15 -7.50 16.92 -19.59
N VAL A 16 -8.62 17.62 -19.41
CA VAL A 16 -9.42 17.55 -18.18
C VAL A 16 -9.81 16.11 -17.84
N GLU A 17 -10.14 15.31 -18.86
CA GLU A 17 -10.45 13.89 -18.69
C GLU A 17 -9.28 13.07 -18.13
N TYR A 18 -8.04 13.37 -18.52
CA TYR A 18 -6.86 12.66 -18.01
C TYR A 18 -6.56 13.07 -16.57
N VAL A 19 -6.62 14.37 -16.27
CA VAL A 19 -6.44 14.89 -14.91
C VAL A 19 -7.47 14.29 -13.95
N ASP A 20 -8.74 14.18 -14.37
CA ASP A 20 -9.79 13.60 -13.53
C ASP A 20 -9.61 12.09 -13.35
N LYS A 21 -9.12 11.38 -14.37
CA LYS A 21 -8.72 9.97 -14.23
C LYS A 21 -7.59 9.83 -13.22
N CYS A 22 -6.55 10.66 -13.28
CA CYS A 22 -5.44 10.64 -12.33
C CYS A 22 -5.93 10.85 -10.89
N LYS A 23 -6.75 11.88 -10.65
CA LYS A 23 -7.34 12.14 -9.32
C LYS A 23 -8.15 10.96 -8.81
N LYS A 24 -8.95 10.34 -9.69
CA LYS A 24 -9.73 9.14 -9.33
C LYS A 24 -8.82 7.97 -8.96
N TYR A 25 -7.79 7.70 -9.75
CA TYR A 25 -6.85 6.61 -9.46
C TYR A 25 -6.09 6.83 -8.15
N GLU A 26 -5.67 8.06 -7.87
CA GLU A 26 -5.04 8.42 -6.59
C GLU A 26 -5.99 8.18 -5.42
N ALA A 27 -7.22 8.68 -5.50
CA ALA A 27 -8.22 8.48 -4.45
C ALA A 27 -8.53 6.99 -4.20
N ASP A 28 -8.77 6.24 -5.27
CA ASP A 28 -9.04 4.79 -5.22
C ASP A 28 -7.84 4.03 -4.61
N TYR A 29 -6.62 4.42 -4.95
CA TYR A 29 -5.40 3.80 -4.42
C TYR A 29 -5.20 4.11 -2.94
N THR A 30 -5.36 5.37 -2.52
CA THR A 30 -5.28 5.77 -1.12
C THR A 30 -6.30 5.03 -0.27
N GLN A 31 -7.56 4.92 -0.72
CA GLN A 31 -8.59 4.16 0.00
C GLN A 31 -8.21 2.68 0.14
N ARG A 32 -7.64 2.06 -0.90
CA ARG A 32 -7.16 0.67 -0.84
C ARG A 32 -6.04 0.48 0.18
N LEU A 33 -5.09 1.42 0.26
CA LEU A 33 -4.02 1.35 1.26
C LEU A 33 -4.56 1.47 2.68
N ILE A 34 -5.48 2.40 2.92
CA ILE A 34 -6.13 2.58 4.23
C ILE A 34 -6.90 1.32 4.63
N ALA A 35 -7.71 0.79 3.71
CA ALA A 35 -8.45 -0.46 3.87
C ALA A 35 -7.53 -1.64 4.25
N LYS A 36 -6.43 -1.83 3.51
CA LYS A 36 -5.51 -2.95 3.68
C LYS A 36 -4.71 -2.88 4.99
N TYR A 37 -4.03 -1.77 5.26
CA TYR A 37 -3.03 -1.69 6.34
C TYR A 37 -3.60 -1.17 7.67
N PHE A 38 -4.62 -0.30 7.61
CA PHE A 38 -5.11 0.39 8.82
C PHE A 38 -6.48 -0.13 9.26
N SER A 39 -7.44 -0.25 8.34
CA SER A 39 -8.79 -0.69 8.69
C SER A 39 -8.95 -2.20 8.76
N LYS A 40 -8.05 -2.96 8.12
CA LYS A 40 -8.14 -4.42 7.94
C LYS A 40 -9.50 -4.87 7.38
N LYS A 41 -10.14 -4.00 6.59
CA LYS A 41 -11.47 -4.16 6.01
C LYS A 41 -11.46 -3.82 4.54
N ASP A 42 -12.32 -4.44 3.75
CA ASP A 42 -12.54 -4.09 2.35
C ASP A 42 -13.38 -2.81 2.20
N LEU A 43 -13.59 -2.37 0.96
CA LEU A 43 -14.38 -1.17 0.64
C LEU A 43 -15.86 -1.26 1.05
N TYR A 44 -16.37 -2.46 1.35
CA TYR A 44 -17.74 -2.72 1.80
C TYR A 44 -17.83 -3.00 3.31
N GLY A 45 -16.71 -2.88 4.04
CA GLY A 45 -16.63 -3.16 5.48
C GLY A 45 -16.49 -4.64 5.83
N GLY A 46 -16.34 -5.52 4.85
CA GLY A 46 -16.00 -6.93 5.03
C GLY A 46 -14.55 -7.10 5.48
N ASN A 47 -14.21 -8.27 6.01
CA ASN A 47 -12.81 -8.59 6.29
C ASN A 47 -12.04 -8.74 4.96
N ILE A 48 -10.88 -8.09 4.82
CA ILE A 48 -10.09 -8.16 3.59
C ILE A 48 -9.23 -9.43 3.52
N PHE A 49 -9.00 -10.10 4.65
CA PHE A 49 -8.12 -11.25 4.77
C PHE A 49 -8.88 -12.56 4.79
N ASP A 50 -8.43 -13.52 3.99
CA ASP A 50 -9.00 -14.87 4.01
C ASP A 50 -8.29 -15.73 5.06
N GLU A 51 -6.98 -15.56 5.20
CA GLU A 51 -6.16 -16.38 6.09
C GLU A 51 -5.16 -15.52 6.87
N LYS A 52 -4.92 -15.95 8.11
CA LYS A 52 -3.95 -15.36 9.02
C LYS A 52 -3.07 -16.48 9.56
N MET A 53 -1.76 -16.30 9.50
CA MET A 53 -0.80 -17.24 10.05
C MET A 53 0.17 -16.49 10.94
N THR A 54 0.54 -17.09 12.06
CA THR A 54 1.54 -16.53 12.98
C THR A 54 2.77 -17.41 12.93
N ILE A 55 3.92 -16.83 12.58
CA ILE A 55 5.23 -17.49 12.48
C ILE A 55 6.20 -16.64 13.29
N ASP A 56 6.91 -17.23 14.26
CA ASP A 56 7.96 -16.56 15.03
C ASP A 56 7.56 -15.16 15.57
N ASN A 57 6.35 -15.07 16.16
CA ASN A 57 5.70 -13.85 16.67
C ASN A 57 5.25 -12.81 15.62
N GLU A 58 5.56 -13.00 14.35
CA GLU A 58 5.02 -12.19 13.26
C GLU A 58 3.67 -12.73 12.79
N THR A 59 2.71 -11.82 12.54
CA THR A 59 1.43 -12.19 11.94
C THR A 59 1.44 -11.85 10.46
N ILE A 60 1.39 -12.90 9.63
CA ILE A 60 1.27 -12.82 8.18
C ILE A 60 -0.21 -12.92 7.83
N MET A 61 -0.71 -11.93 7.10
CA MET A 61 -2.09 -11.87 6.66
C MET A 61 -2.14 -12.03 5.14
N SER A 62 -2.94 -12.98 4.65
CA SER A 62 -3.17 -13.22 3.22
C SER A 62 -4.57 -12.76 2.83
N SER A 63 -4.70 -12.23 1.62
CA SER A 63 -5.98 -11.73 1.10
C SER A 63 -6.24 -12.25 -0.31
N ARG A 64 -7.52 -12.24 -0.69
CA ARG A 64 -7.97 -12.69 -2.01
C ARG A 64 -7.61 -11.76 -3.16
N TRP A 65 -7.38 -10.48 -2.89
CA TRP A 65 -7.21 -9.49 -3.95
C TRP A 65 -5.74 -9.41 -4.39
N PRO A 66 -5.46 -9.41 -5.71
CA PRO A 66 -4.09 -9.36 -6.24
C PRO A 66 -3.29 -8.14 -5.78
N CYS A 67 -3.96 -7.01 -5.55
CA CYS A 67 -3.31 -5.79 -5.05
C CYS A 67 -3.04 -5.81 -3.54
N THR A 68 -3.61 -6.78 -2.80
CA THR A 68 -3.46 -6.89 -1.36
C THR A 68 -2.79 -8.19 -0.93
N LEU A 69 -1.98 -8.80 -1.82
CA LEU A 69 -1.15 -9.98 -1.52
C LEU A 69 -0.45 -9.92 -0.15
N SER A 70 -0.14 -11.12 0.33
CA SER A 70 0.38 -11.44 1.66
C SER A 70 1.35 -10.40 2.20
N PHE A 71 1.14 -9.95 3.42
CA PHE A 71 2.07 -9.04 4.08
C PHE A 71 2.14 -9.32 5.59
N ALA A 72 3.27 -8.95 6.20
CA ALA A 72 3.46 -8.97 7.65
C ALA A 72 2.92 -7.68 8.26
N ASP A 73 2.25 -7.77 9.41
CA ASP A 73 1.63 -6.60 10.06
C ASP A 73 2.66 -5.46 10.30
N PRO A 74 2.51 -4.30 9.62
CA PRO A 74 3.47 -3.21 9.72
C PRO A 74 3.48 -2.50 11.08
N VAL A 75 2.45 -2.69 11.92
CA VAL A 75 2.45 -2.14 13.28
C VAL A 75 3.49 -2.87 14.14
N LYS A 76 3.63 -4.18 13.94
CA LYS A 76 4.56 -5.01 14.73
C LYS A 76 6.02 -4.69 14.43
N SER A 77 6.35 -4.45 13.17
CA SER A 77 7.72 -4.09 12.78
C SER A 77 8.16 -2.74 13.33
N PHE A 78 7.24 -1.78 13.52
CA PHE A 78 7.54 -0.51 14.16
C PHE A 78 7.71 -0.63 15.67
N GLU A 79 6.87 -1.43 16.34
CA GLU A 79 6.99 -1.72 17.77
C GLU A 79 8.35 -2.36 18.11
N GLU A 80 8.79 -3.35 17.34
CA GLU A 80 10.10 -3.99 17.52
C GLU A 80 11.27 -3.00 17.37
N GLN A 81 11.25 -2.16 16.33
CA GLN A 81 12.30 -1.15 16.13
C GLN A 81 12.33 -0.12 17.27
N SER A 82 11.16 0.30 17.76
CA SER A 82 11.07 1.23 18.89
C SER A 82 11.56 0.62 20.21
N ASN A 83 11.49 -0.71 20.34
CA ASN A 83 11.98 -1.45 21.50
C ASN A 83 13.47 -1.81 21.39
N THR A 84 14.05 -1.80 20.19
CA THR A 84 15.51 -1.91 19.97
C THR A 84 16.28 -0.63 20.30
N GLY A 85 15.72 0.24 21.14
CA GLY A 85 16.43 1.34 21.75
C GLY A 85 17.52 0.84 22.70
N SER A 86 18.76 0.86 22.22
CA SER A 86 20.00 0.81 23.01
C SER A 86 20.29 -0.46 23.79
N THR A 87 20.80 -1.49 23.13
CA THR A 87 21.87 -2.31 23.72
C THR A 87 23.13 -2.21 22.86
N SER A 88 23.79 -1.05 22.97
CA SER A 88 25.22 -0.96 22.70
C SER A 88 25.92 -1.76 23.80
N THR A 89 26.15 -3.05 23.57
CA THR A 89 26.98 -3.87 24.45
C THR A 89 28.42 -3.34 24.34
N SER A 90 28.83 -2.54 25.32
CA SER A 90 30.25 -2.25 25.52
C SER A 90 30.86 -3.43 26.26
N GLU A 91 31.53 -4.32 25.52
CA GLU A 91 32.42 -5.32 26.08
C GLU A 91 33.75 -4.65 26.47
N ALA A 92 34.08 -4.63 27.77
CA ALA A 92 35.44 -4.55 28.32
C ALA A 92 35.45 -5.00 29.79
#